data_AF-A0A1Q9DT41-F1
#
_entry.id   AF-A0A1Q9DT41-F1
#
_cell.length_a   1.000
_cell.length_b   1.000
_cell.length_c   1.000
_cell.angle_alpha   90.00
_cell.angle_beta   90.00
_cell.angle_gamma   90.00
#
_symmetry.space_group_name_H-M   'P 1'
#
loop_
_entity.id
_entity.type
_entity.pdbx_description
1 polymer ?
#
loop_
_entity_poly.entity_id
_entity_poly.type
_entity_poly.pdbx_seq_one_letter_code
_entity_poly.pdbx_strand_id
1 'polypeptide(L)'
;MRQVCLYRNTFLSVHEEMEEEALAGPGRQRSQSADLTPSVTQEASSAAKTRVLDGLLARAAEAFCWDTDDIAKECGFAADLEVFPRRSVEPVMIPGSYGHPEASVDEVILRLSGLEITVRRTDPGSDYGFEVVNQEPAGLPSSSSSRPPVEQRSSTAEVLAAVTAAELSALELPELEHLARSLRDTGSSWTPRARIARAFRAGLSAGQKLRGEVRYTVGSLALGLRPCIYVAIRSPAYPAGFWSRSYSSFRRETQNASGSFYQEVISHSFPSRAEADAYVLGAGVPWPTTEL
;
A
#
# COMPACT_ATOMS: atom_id res chain seq x y z
N MET A 1 -21.83 -32.86 9.74
CA MET A 1 -21.68 -32.06 8.51
C MET A 1 -21.04 -30.73 8.85
N ARG A 2 -20.14 -30.19 8.01
CA ARG A 2 -19.68 -28.79 8.06
C ARG A 2 -19.73 -28.25 6.63
N GLN A 3 -20.29 -27.07 6.45
CA GLN A 3 -20.56 -26.48 5.14
C GLN A 3 -19.43 -25.50 4.78
N VAL A 4 -18.74 -25.77 3.67
CA VAL A 4 -17.60 -24.94 3.23
C VAL A 4 -18.12 -23.85 2.29
N CYS A 5 -18.22 -22.62 2.78
CA CYS A 5 -18.64 -21.46 1.99
C CYS A 5 -17.47 -20.88 1.17
N LEU A 6 -17.25 -21.40 -0.04
CA LEU A 6 -16.35 -20.79 -1.02
C LEU A 6 -17.00 -19.55 -1.65
N TYR A 7 -16.71 -18.36 -1.11
CA TYR A 7 -17.15 -17.09 -1.71
C TYR A 7 -16.32 -16.73 -2.94
N ARG A 8 -16.77 -17.22 -4.10
CA ARG A 8 -16.21 -16.91 -5.42
C ARG A 8 -16.80 -15.60 -5.94
N ASN A 9 -16.20 -14.46 -5.56
CA ASN A 9 -16.63 -13.16 -6.05
C ASN A 9 -15.84 -12.78 -7.32
N THR A 10 -16.47 -12.93 -8.50
CA THR A 10 -15.86 -12.62 -9.80
C THR A 10 -16.81 -11.72 -10.59
N PHE A 11 -16.63 -10.41 -10.46
CA PHE A 11 -17.31 -9.44 -11.31
C PHE A 11 -16.65 -9.47 -12.69
N LEU A 12 -17.38 -9.99 -13.68
CA LEU A 12 -17.12 -9.82 -15.10
C LEU A 12 -18.36 -9.19 -15.71
N SER A 13 -18.19 -8.03 -16.33
CA SER A 13 -19.24 -7.34 -17.09
C SER A 13 -18.61 -6.76 -18.35
N VAL A 14 -18.87 -7.40 -19.47
CA VAL A 14 -18.56 -6.94 -20.84
C VAL A 14 -19.77 -7.34 -21.69
N HIS A 15 -20.23 -6.43 -22.54
CA HIS A 15 -21.35 -6.69 -23.45
C HIS A 15 -20.93 -7.62 -24.59
N GLU A 16 -21.78 -8.60 -24.87
CA GLU A 16 -22.53 -8.68 -26.14
C GLU A 16 -21.83 -8.16 -27.41
N GLU A 17 -21.54 -9.07 -28.34
CA GLU A 17 -21.65 -8.80 -29.78
C GLU A 17 -22.15 -10.07 -30.51
N MET A 18 -22.62 -9.91 -31.74
CA MET A 18 -23.43 -10.89 -32.47
C MET A 18 -22.61 -11.99 -33.16
N GLU A 19 -23.21 -13.17 -33.35
CA GLU A 19 -23.23 -13.80 -34.68
C GLU A 19 -24.49 -14.66 -34.88
N GLU A 20 -24.88 -14.84 -36.15
CA GLU A 20 -26.18 -15.39 -36.60
C GLU A 20 -25.97 -16.70 -37.39
N GLU A 21 -27.05 -17.21 -37.99
CA GLU A 21 -27.15 -18.35 -38.91
C GLU A 21 -27.08 -19.76 -38.31
N ALA A 22 -28.21 -20.46 -38.45
CA ALA A 22 -28.34 -21.88 -38.20
C ALA A 22 -27.94 -22.71 -39.44
N LEU A 23 -27.70 -24.00 -39.25
CA LEU A 23 -28.23 -25.05 -40.15
C LEU A 23 -28.25 -26.42 -39.47
N ALA A 24 -29.06 -27.33 -40.00
CA ALA A 24 -29.45 -28.59 -39.34
C ALA A 24 -28.96 -29.85 -40.08
N GLY A 25 -28.80 -30.96 -39.38
CA GLY A 25 -28.55 -32.27 -40.02
C GLY A 25 -28.22 -33.44 -39.07
N PRO A 26 -29.15 -34.36 -38.78
CA PRO A 26 -28.87 -35.59 -38.05
C PRO A 26 -28.53 -36.77 -39.00
N GLY A 27 -27.29 -37.27 -38.95
CA GLY A 27 -26.83 -38.44 -39.72
C GLY A 27 -26.66 -39.72 -38.87
N ARG A 28 -27.05 -40.88 -39.41
CA ARG A 28 -27.01 -42.20 -38.74
C ARG A 28 -26.06 -43.18 -39.44
N GLN A 29 -25.73 -44.27 -38.73
CA GLN A 29 -24.98 -45.49 -39.13
C GLN A 29 -23.48 -45.47 -38.78
N ARG A 30 -22.84 -46.40 -38.03
CA ARG A 30 -23.10 -47.78 -37.52
C ARG A 30 -22.48 -48.94 -38.32
N SER A 31 -21.26 -49.32 -37.95
CA SER A 31 -20.64 -50.67 -37.95
C SER A 31 -19.43 -50.64 -36.98
N GLN A 32 -19.20 -51.61 -36.06
CA GLN A 32 -18.43 -52.87 -36.22
C GLN A 32 -17.02 -52.65 -36.79
N SER A 33 -15.89 -53.17 -36.27
CA SER A 33 -15.49 -53.90 -35.03
C SER A 33 -13.92 -53.97 -34.99
N ALA A 34 -13.14 -54.51 -34.04
CA ALA A 34 -13.33 -55.36 -32.85
C ALA A 34 -12.15 -55.18 -31.81
N ASP A 35 -12.07 -56.09 -30.82
CA ASP A 35 -10.91 -56.56 -30.03
C ASP A 35 -9.88 -55.65 -29.31
N LEU A 36 -9.95 -55.73 -27.97
CA LEU A 36 -8.86 -56.10 -27.02
C LEU A 36 -7.48 -55.42 -27.09
N THR A 37 -7.22 -54.50 -26.15
CA THR A 37 -6.28 -54.73 -25.00
C THR A 37 -6.40 -53.60 -23.95
N PRO A 38 -6.07 -53.84 -22.66
CA PRO A 38 -6.18 -52.85 -21.59
C PRO A 38 -4.85 -52.10 -21.30
N SER A 39 -4.96 -51.05 -20.48
CA SER A 39 -3.87 -50.29 -19.81
C SER A 39 -2.81 -49.62 -20.70
N VAL A 40 -2.97 -48.31 -20.90
CA VAL A 40 -1.98 -47.23 -20.63
C VAL A 40 -2.72 -45.90 -20.87
N THR A 41 -3.08 -45.19 -19.80
CA THR A 41 -3.78 -43.88 -19.88
C THR A 41 -3.78 -43.08 -18.57
N GLN A 42 -3.50 -43.72 -17.43
CA GLN A 42 -3.65 -43.10 -16.11
C GLN A 42 -2.52 -42.10 -15.77
N GLU A 43 -1.29 -42.35 -16.23
CA GLU A 43 -0.14 -41.45 -16.02
C GLU A 43 -0.26 -40.14 -16.82
N ALA A 44 -0.71 -40.19 -18.08
CA ALA A 44 -0.94 -39.00 -18.89
C ALA A 44 -2.03 -38.09 -18.28
N SER A 45 -3.09 -38.68 -17.72
CA SER A 45 -4.11 -37.93 -16.97
C SER A 45 -3.55 -37.31 -15.67
N SER A 46 -2.59 -37.98 -15.02
CA SER A 46 -1.90 -37.44 -13.84
C SER A 46 -1.05 -36.22 -14.22
N ALA A 47 -0.10 -36.38 -15.15
CA ALA A 47 0.81 -35.31 -15.56
C ALA A 47 0.10 -34.07 -16.13
N ALA A 48 -1.02 -34.25 -16.83
CA ALA A 48 -1.85 -33.14 -17.29
C ALA A 48 -2.54 -32.40 -16.13
N LYS A 49 -3.02 -33.13 -15.11
CA LYS A 49 -3.62 -32.53 -13.91
C LYS A 49 -2.59 -31.78 -13.06
N THR A 50 -1.38 -32.32 -12.89
CA THR A 50 -0.29 -31.63 -12.18
C THR A 50 0.00 -30.29 -12.85
N ARG A 51 0.27 -30.26 -14.17
CA ARG A 51 0.58 -29.01 -14.90
C ARG A 51 -0.54 -27.96 -14.84
N VAL A 52 -1.81 -28.37 -14.82
CA VAL A 52 -2.95 -27.45 -14.63
C VAL A 52 -3.02 -26.93 -13.20
N LEU A 53 -2.68 -27.76 -12.20
CA LEU A 53 -2.61 -27.36 -10.80
C LEU A 53 -1.41 -26.42 -10.56
N ASP A 54 -0.24 -26.73 -11.10
CA ASP A 54 0.98 -25.92 -11.03
C ASP A 54 0.74 -24.53 -11.65
N GLY A 55 0.11 -24.47 -12.82
CA GLY A 55 -0.27 -23.21 -13.47
C GLY A 55 -1.34 -22.40 -12.72
N LEU A 56 -2.22 -23.06 -11.98
CA LEU A 56 -3.17 -22.41 -11.07
C LEU A 56 -2.49 -21.91 -9.78
N LEU A 57 -1.55 -22.67 -9.23
CA LEU A 57 -0.79 -22.31 -8.02
C LEU A 57 0.19 -21.16 -8.30
N ALA A 58 0.87 -21.16 -9.45
CA ALA A 58 1.70 -20.04 -9.88
C ALA A 58 0.88 -18.75 -10.01
N ARG A 59 -0.28 -18.82 -10.69
CA ARG A 59 -1.20 -17.67 -10.82
C ARG A 59 -1.83 -17.24 -9.48
N ALA A 60 -2.02 -18.17 -8.54
CA ALA A 60 -2.44 -17.84 -7.19
C ALA A 60 -1.31 -17.12 -6.42
N ALA A 61 -0.06 -17.56 -6.53
CA ALA A 61 1.09 -16.91 -5.92
C ALA A 61 1.31 -15.48 -6.48
N GLU A 62 1.19 -15.31 -7.80
CA GLU A 62 1.19 -13.99 -8.47
C GLU A 62 0.07 -13.07 -7.94
N ALA A 63 -1.15 -13.62 -7.75
CA ALA A 63 -2.30 -12.85 -7.29
C ALA A 63 -2.28 -12.52 -5.78
N PHE A 64 -1.69 -13.37 -4.95
CA PHE A 64 -1.70 -13.24 -3.48
C PHE A 64 -0.36 -12.83 -2.86
N CYS A 65 0.71 -12.66 -3.66
CA CYS A 65 2.02 -12.20 -3.21
C CYS A 65 2.62 -13.09 -2.10
N TRP A 66 2.55 -14.41 -2.29
CA TRP A 66 3.19 -15.38 -1.41
C TRP A 66 4.67 -15.53 -1.77
N ASP A 67 5.52 -15.70 -0.76
CA ASP A 67 6.95 -15.94 -0.98
C ASP A 67 7.16 -17.40 -1.40
N THR A 68 7.94 -17.63 -2.46
CA THR A 68 8.22 -19.00 -2.96
C THR A 68 8.97 -19.84 -1.94
N ASP A 69 9.70 -19.20 -1.03
CA ASP A 69 10.42 -19.87 0.05
C ASP A 69 9.48 -20.46 1.13
N ASP A 70 8.26 -19.93 1.29
CA ASP A 70 7.26 -20.52 2.18
C ASP A 70 6.63 -21.77 1.54
N ILE A 71 6.46 -21.79 0.21
CA ILE A 71 6.04 -23.00 -0.53
C ILE A 71 7.14 -24.07 -0.49
N ALA A 72 8.41 -23.68 -0.66
CA ALA A 72 9.55 -24.60 -0.58
C ALA A 72 9.68 -25.26 0.81
N LYS A 73 9.27 -24.56 1.88
CA LYS A 73 9.25 -25.11 3.25
C LYS A 73 8.10 -26.10 3.49
N GLU A 74 6.89 -25.84 3.00
CA GLU A 74 5.83 -26.85 3.05
C GLU A 74 6.16 -28.08 2.19
N CYS A 75 6.94 -27.90 1.11
CA CYS A 75 7.44 -28.97 0.25
C CYS A 75 8.77 -29.60 0.71
N GLY A 76 9.36 -29.19 1.84
CA GLY A 76 10.48 -29.87 2.49
C GLY A 76 11.89 -29.67 1.90
N PHE A 77 12.16 -28.56 1.19
CA PHE A 77 13.50 -28.24 0.69
C PHE A 77 14.22 -27.20 1.57
N ALA A 78 15.54 -27.38 1.77
CA ALA A 78 16.39 -26.54 2.60
C ALA A 78 17.61 -26.02 1.82
N ALA A 79 18.02 -24.79 2.12
CA ALA A 79 19.25 -24.17 1.62
C ALA A 79 19.81 -23.21 2.68
N ASP A 80 21.09 -23.37 3.04
CA ASP A 80 21.77 -22.53 4.03
C ASP A 80 22.34 -21.25 3.39
N LEU A 81 22.28 -20.14 4.13
CA LEU A 81 22.92 -18.87 3.76
C LEU A 81 23.39 -18.13 5.02
N GLU A 82 24.71 -17.93 5.15
CA GLU A 82 25.32 -17.19 6.26
C GLU A 82 25.16 -15.67 6.11
N VAL A 83 25.13 -14.95 7.24
CA VAL A 83 24.92 -13.49 7.29
C VAL A 83 26.11 -12.80 7.97
N PHE A 84 26.80 -11.93 7.23
CA PHE A 84 27.87 -11.09 7.77
C PHE A 84 27.32 -9.78 8.40
N PRO A 85 27.89 -9.32 9.54
CA PRO A 85 27.40 -8.13 10.24
C PRO A 85 27.77 -6.82 9.53
N ARG A 86 26.87 -5.82 9.60
CA ARG A 86 27.16 -4.45 9.16
C ARG A 86 27.84 -3.64 10.26
N ARG A 87 28.73 -2.72 9.86
CA ARG A 87 29.38 -1.76 10.78
C ARG A 87 28.36 -0.79 11.38
N SER A 88 28.63 -0.39 12.62
CA SER A 88 27.99 0.75 13.29
C SER A 88 28.34 2.08 12.59
N VAL A 89 27.45 3.06 12.76
CA VAL A 89 27.72 4.48 12.51
C VAL A 89 27.64 5.18 13.86
N GLU A 90 28.68 5.93 14.22
CA GLU A 90 28.75 6.60 15.53
C GLU A 90 27.92 7.90 15.53
N PRO A 91 27.30 8.27 16.66
CA PRO A 91 26.55 9.53 16.78
C PRO A 91 27.50 10.73 16.83
N VAL A 92 27.15 11.80 16.12
CA VAL A 92 27.89 13.06 16.16
C VAL A 92 27.65 13.77 17.48
N MET A 93 28.68 13.81 18.34
CA MET A 93 28.68 14.58 19.58
C MET A 93 28.78 16.09 19.28
N ILE A 94 27.86 16.87 19.84
CA ILE A 94 27.97 18.34 19.90
C ILE A 94 28.63 18.70 21.25
N PRO A 95 29.86 19.25 21.27
CA PRO A 95 30.57 19.52 22.52
C PRO A 95 30.21 20.91 23.09
N GLY A 96 29.78 20.96 24.35
CA GLY A 96 29.81 22.19 25.14
C GLY A 96 28.55 22.49 25.96
N SER A 97 28.49 21.99 27.21
CA SER A 97 27.77 22.64 28.31
C SER A 97 28.26 22.08 29.66
N TYR A 98 29.25 22.73 30.26
CA TYR A 98 29.66 22.49 31.64
C TYR A 98 29.64 23.83 32.40
N GLY A 99 28.67 23.99 33.30
CA GLY A 99 28.80 24.88 34.46
C GLY A 99 28.85 26.39 34.22
N HIS A 100 27.99 26.95 33.35
CA HIS A 100 27.66 28.39 33.39
C HIS A 100 26.21 28.61 33.86
N PRO A 101 25.90 29.73 34.53
CA PRO A 101 24.53 30.08 34.91
C PRO A 101 23.65 30.24 33.67
N GLU A 102 22.34 29.97 33.82
CA GLU A 102 21.39 29.88 32.71
C GLU A 102 21.28 31.19 31.92
N ALA A 103 21.94 31.25 30.77
CA ALA A 103 21.65 32.23 29.74
C ALA A 103 20.33 31.83 29.07
N SER A 104 19.23 32.54 29.38
CA SER A 104 17.98 32.36 28.65
C SER A 104 18.18 32.79 27.20
N VAL A 105 17.86 31.89 26.26
CA VAL A 105 17.82 32.21 24.84
C VAL A 105 16.39 32.60 24.51
N ASP A 106 16.14 33.90 24.51
CA ASP A 106 14.79 34.46 24.41
C ASP A 106 14.30 34.54 22.95
N GLU A 107 15.21 34.49 21.98
CA GLU A 107 14.94 34.49 20.54
C GLU A 107 15.87 33.51 19.78
N VAL A 108 15.28 32.73 18.88
CA VAL A 108 15.99 31.81 17.97
C VAL A 108 15.54 32.09 16.54
N ILE A 109 16.48 32.44 15.66
CA ILE A 109 16.21 32.69 14.23
C ILE A 109 16.75 31.52 13.40
N LEU A 110 15.85 30.80 12.74
CA LEU A 110 16.16 29.69 11.83
C LEU A 110 16.09 30.18 10.38
N ARG A 111 17.18 30.05 9.63
CA ARG A 111 17.26 30.42 8.21
C ARG A 111 17.32 29.18 7.32
N LEU A 112 16.33 29.00 6.47
CA LEU A 112 16.15 27.83 5.60
C LEU A 112 15.87 28.27 4.16
N SER A 113 16.90 28.27 3.31
CA SER A 113 16.78 28.46 1.85
C SER A 113 15.96 29.67 1.39
N GLY A 114 16.03 30.78 2.13
CA GLY A 114 15.28 32.03 1.84
C GLY A 114 14.07 32.26 2.74
N LEU A 115 13.65 31.27 3.52
CA LEU A 115 12.70 31.44 4.63
C LEU A 115 13.44 31.77 5.93
N GLU A 116 12.94 32.74 6.68
CA GLU A 116 13.39 33.07 8.04
C GLU A 116 12.25 32.80 9.02
N ILE A 117 12.52 32.00 10.05
CA ILE A 117 11.56 31.62 11.09
C ILE A 117 12.11 32.08 12.43
N THR A 118 11.45 33.06 13.04
CA THR A 118 11.82 33.62 14.34
C THR A 118 10.93 33.04 15.43
N VAL A 119 11.53 32.28 16.35
CA VAL A 119 10.85 31.72 17.53
C VAL A 119 11.27 32.54 18.74
N ARG A 120 10.29 33.14 19.44
CA ARG A 120 10.52 33.90 20.68
C ARG A 120 9.92 33.17 21.87
N ARG A 121 10.60 33.24 23.01
CA ARG A 121 10.09 32.78 24.29
C ARG A 121 9.19 33.86 24.88
N THR A 122 7.88 33.65 24.82
CA THR A 122 6.91 34.52 25.52
C THR A 122 6.90 34.19 27.01
N ASP A 123 7.05 35.20 27.87
CA ASP A 123 6.94 34.99 29.32
C ASP A 123 5.52 34.61 29.74
N PRO A 124 5.35 33.66 30.69
CA PRO A 124 4.06 33.05 31.04
C PRO A 124 3.14 33.95 31.88
N GLY A 125 3.26 35.28 31.73
CA GLY A 125 2.40 36.30 32.33
C GLY A 125 1.92 37.38 31.35
N SER A 126 2.28 37.28 30.06
CA SER A 126 1.78 38.17 29.02
C SER A 126 0.46 37.66 28.46
N ASP A 127 -0.52 38.55 28.29
CA ASP A 127 -1.80 38.23 27.67
C ASP A 127 -1.64 37.83 26.19
N TYR A 128 -2.57 37.04 25.65
CA TYR A 128 -2.46 36.40 24.32
C TYR A 128 -2.72 37.36 23.14
N GLY A 129 -1.89 38.39 22.99
CA GLY A 129 -1.94 39.33 21.87
C GLY A 129 -1.12 38.87 20.66
N PHE A 130 -1.80 38.50 19.57
CA PHE A 130 -1.18 38.36 18.25
C PHE A 130 -1.32 39.67 17.47
N GLU A 131 -0.29 40.52 17.50
CA GLU A 131 -0.30 41.78 16.74
C GLU A 131 -0.03 41.52 15.25
N VAL A 132 -1.11 41.44 14.46
CA VAL A 132 -1.03 41.47 13.00
C VAL A 132 -0.74 42.90 12.58
N VAL A 133 0.51 43.19 12.22
CA VAL A 133 0.95 44.51 11.74
C VAL A 133 0.29 44.81 10.39
N ASN A 134 -0.82 45.54 10.42
CA ASN A 134 -1.48 46.06 9.22
C ASN A 134 -0.56 47.05 8.50
N GLN A 135 -0.25 46.78 7.23
CA GLN A 135 0.32 47.79 6.34
C GLN A 135 -0.82 48.68 5.83
N GLU A 136 -0.76 49.99 6.13
CA GLU A 136 -1.73 50.95 5.59
C GLU A 136 -1.55 51.19 4.07
N PRO A 137 -2.63 51.39 3.31
CA PRO A 137 -2.59 51.32 1.85
C PRO A 137 -2.28 52.67 1.18
N ALA A 138 -1.06 52.82 0.67
CA ALA A 138 -0.79 53.80 -0.39
C ALA A 138 -1.44 53.32 -1.71
N GLY A 139 -2.62 53.89 -2.03
CA GLY A 139 -3.50 53.38 -3.08
C GLY A 139 -2.93 53.38 -4.50
N LEU A 140 -3.11 52.26 -5.21
CA LEU A 140 -2.81 52.04 -6.63
C LEU A 140 -3.90 51.11 -7.24
N PRO A 141 -3.90 50.77 -8.55
CA PRO A 141 -5.14 50.63 -9.32
C PRO A 141 -5.95 49.36 -9.03
N SER A 142 -7.15 49.32 -9.60
CA SER A 142 -8.08 48.19 -9.61
C SER A 142 -7.49 46.95 -10.30
N SER A 143 -6.56 46.26 -9.62
CA SER A 143 -6.03 44.97 -10.04
C SER A 143 -7.17 44.00 -10.25
N SER A 144 -7.32 43.52 -11.48
CA SER A 144 -8.23 42.43 -11.81
C SER A 144 -7.97 41.26 -10.87
N SER A 145 -9.00 40.79 -10.18
CA SER A 145 -8.85 39.70 -9.20
C SER A 145 -8.56 38.40 -9.93
N SER A 146 -7.29 38.18 -10.25
CA SER A 146 -6.73 36.90 -10.66
C SER A 146 -6.74 35.98 -9.45
N ARG A 147 -7.94 35.51 -9.09
CA ARG A 147 -8.15 34.43 -8.12
C ARG A 147 -7.12 33.33 -8.47
N PRO A 148 -6.24 32.94 -7.53
CA PRO A 148 -5.24 31.93 -7.84
C PRO A 148 -5.94 30.69 -8.39
N PRO A 149 -5.39 30.04 -9.42
CA PRO A 149 -6.02 28.89 -10.04
C PRO A 149 -6.30 27.86 -8.95
N VAL A 150 -7.57 27.50 -8.79
CA VAL A 150 -7.98 26.54 -7.76
C VAL A 150 -7.37 25.20 -8.14
N GLU A 151 -6.35 24.78 -7.39
CA GLU A 151 -5.66 23.52 -7.63
C GLU A 151 -6.67 22.38 -7.67
N GLN A 152 -6.79 21.74 -8.84
CA GLN A 152 -7.80 20.72 -9.10
C GLN A 152 -7.38 19.40 -8.45
N ARG A 153 -7.48 19.28 -7.13
CA ARG A 153 -7.28 18.02 -6.41
C ARG A 153 -8.37 17.02 -6.77
N SER A 154 -7.99 15.78 -7.08
CA SER A 154 -8.93 14.67 -7.31
C SER A 154 -9.74 14.33 -6.06
N SER A 155 -11.03 14.02 -6.23
CA SER A 155 -11.90 13.67 -5.09
C SER A 155 -11.62 12.29 -4.51
N THR A 156 -11.94 12.08 -3.23
CA THR A 156 -11.83 10.77 -2.56
C THR A 156 -12.56 9.65 -3.33
N ALA A 157 -13.65 9.97 -4.04
CA ALA A 157 -14.37 9.02 -4.88
C ALA A 157 -13.56 8.60 -6.12
N GLU A 158 -12.95 9.55 -6.84
CA GLU A 158 -12.07 9.28 -7.98
C GLU A 158 -10.86 8.43 -7.55
N VAL A 159 -10.21 8.79 -6.44
CA VAL A 159 -9.04 8.07 -5.93
C VAL A 159 -9.38 6.61 -5.59
N LEU A 160 -10.57 6.36 -5.03
CA LEU A 160 -11.03 4.99 -4.75
C LEU A 160 -11.47 4.24 -6.02
N ALA A 161 -12.08 4.94 -6.98
CA ALA A 161 -12.57 4.36 -8.24
C ALA A 161 -11.45 3.92 -9.19
N ALA A 162 -10.30 4.61 -9.20
CA ALA A 162 -9.14 4.25 -10.02
C ALA A 162 -8.66 2.80 -9.73
N VAL A 163 -8.50 1.99 -10.78
CA VAL A 163 -8.16 0.55 -10.69
C VAL A 163 -6.94 0.14 -11.53
N THR A 164 -6.41 1.05 -12.34
CA THR A 164 -5.20 0.86 -13.16
C THR A 164 -4.07 1.80 -12.74
N ALA A 165 -2.84 1.44 -13.09
CA ALA A 165 -1.68 2.31 -12.84
C ALA A 165 -1.75 3.64 -13.64
N ALA A 166 -2.39 3.63 -14.81
CA ALA A 166 -2.56 4.83 -15.64
C ALA A 166 -3.53 5.84 -15.00
N GLU A 167 -4.72 5.39 -14.58
CA GLU A 167 -5.67 6.23 -13.83
C GLU A 167 -5.01 6.79 -12.55
N LEU A 168 -4.32 5.92 -11.79
CA LEU A 168 -3.63 6.33 -10.56
C LEU A 168 -2.49 7.32 -10.80
N SER A 169 -1.85 7.31 -11.97
CA SER A 169 -0.82 8.30 -12.32
C SER A 169 -1.43 9.65 -12.75
N ALA A 170 -2.68 9.65 -13.22
CA ALA A 170 -3.42 10.81 -13.72
C ALA A 170 -4.26 11.52 -12.63
N LEU A 171 -4.33 10.97 -11.41
CA LEU A 171 -4.89 11.67 -10.26
C LEU A 171 -4.02 12.88 -9.89
N GLU A 172 -4.66 13.98 -9.52
CA GLU A 172 -3.98 15.18 -9.04
C GLU A 172 -4.01 15.25 -7.51
N LEU A 173 -2.86 14.93 -6.93
CA LEU A 173 -2.63 14.78 -5.49
C LEU A 173 -1.37 15.58 -5.09
N PRO A 174 -1.38 16.92 -5.22
CA PRO A 174 -0.19 17.77 -5.08
C PRO A 174 0.51 17.62 -3.72
N GLU A 175 -0.25 17.37 -2.66
CA GLU A 175 0.26 17.08 -1.31
C GLU A 175 1.16 15.84 -1.25
N LEU A 176 1.01 14.88 -2.18
CA LEU A 176 1.80 13.64 -2.24
C LEU A 176 2.98 13.71 -3.22
N GLU A 177 3.11 14.76 -4.03
CA GLU A 177 4.16 14.88 -5.05
C GLU A 177 5.58 14.94 -4.44
N HIS A 178 5.70 15.32 -3.16
CA HIS A 178 6.96 15.22 -2.43
C HIS A 178 7.36 13.76 -2.12
N LEU A 179 6.39 12.88 -1.86
CA LEU A 179 6.62 11.45 -1.70
C LEU A 179 6.92 10.78 -3.03
N ALA A 180 6.22 11.15 -4.11
CA ALA A 180 6.46 10.62 -5.45
C ALA A 180 7.90 10.89 -5.91
N ARG A 181 8.39 12.13 -5.76
CA ARG A 181 9.79 12.50 -6.06
C ARG A 181 10.87 11.80 -5.21
N SER A 182 10.50 11.15 -4.10
CA SER A 182 11.42 10.35 -3.28
C SER A 182 11.62 8.91 -3.78
N LEU A 183 10.73 8.43 -4.65
CA LEU A 183 10.82 7.08 -5.22
C LEU A 183 11.71 7.08 -6.46
N ARG A 184 12.55 6.04 -6.58
CA ARG A 184 13.17 5.71 -7.86
C ARG A 184 12.11 5.12 -8.80
N ASP A 185 12.10 5.60 -10.04
CA ASP A 185 11.35 4.96 -11.12
C ASP A 185 11.82 3.51 -11.37
N THR A 186 10.90 2.65 -11.78
CA THR A 186 11.14 1.23 -12.06
C THR A 186 11.14 0.91 -13.55
N GLY A 187 10.83 1.87 -14.43
CA GLY A 187 10.73 1.62 -15.87
C GLY A 187 9.55 0.72 -16.25
N SER A 188 8.55 0.62 -15.36
CA SER A 188 7.32 -0.16 -15.55
C SER A 188 6.11 0.77 -15.65
N SER A 189 4.92 0.22 -15.86
CA SER A 189 3.66 0.99 -15.78
C SER A 189 3.39 1.57 -14.38
N TRP A 190 4.06 1.08 -13.34
CA TRP A 190 3.97 1.60 -11.97
C TRP A 190 4.94 2.76 -11.74
N THR A 191 4.57 3.93 -12.29
CA THR A 191 5.26 5.21 -12.08
C THR A 191 5.32 5.58 -10.59
N PRO A 192 6.26 6.45 -10.16
CA PRO A 192 6.29 7.00 -8.81
C PRO A 192 4.95 7.59 -8.33
N ARG A 193 4.26 8.39 -9.17
CA ARG A 193 2.91 8.92 -8.87
C ARG A 193 1.90 7.79 -8.69
N ALA A 194 1.82 6.83 -9.63
CA ALA A 194 0.88 5.72 -9.55
C ALA A 194 1.07 4.86 -8.28
N ARG A 195 2.32 4.63 -7.86
CA ARG A 195 2.66 3.88 -6.63
C ARG A 195 2.23 4.59 -5.35
N ILE A 196 2.49 5.89 -5.27
CA ILE A 196 2.06 6.72 -4.14
C ILE A 196 0.54 6.85 -4.09
N ALA A 197 -0.12 7.11 -5.23
CA ALA A 197 -1.57 7.16 -5.34
C ALA A 197 -2.23 5.81 -4.98
N ARG A 198 -1.67 4.68 -5.41
CA ARG A 198 -2.09 3.32 -4.99
C ARG A 198 -2.05 3.16 -3.47
N ALA A 199 -0.97 3.61 -2.83
CA ALA A 199 -0.79 3.46 -1.40
C ALA A 199 -1.75 4.36 -0.61
N PHE A 200 -1.90 5.62 -1.04
CA PHE A 200 -2.88 6.56 -0.50
C PHE A 200 -4.33 6.08 -0.66
N ARG A 201 -4.70 5.53 -1.83
CA ARG A 201 -5.99 4.85 -2.08
C ARG A 201 -6.25 3.71 -1.10
N ALA A 202 -5.26 2.85 -0.87
CA ALA A 202 -5.36 1.79 0.13
C ALA A 202 -5.49 2.37 1.55
N GLY A 203 -4.85 3.51 1.82
CA GLY A 203 -4.98 4.29 3.04
C GLY A 203 -6.42 4.77 3.26
N LEU A 204 -7.00 5.47 2.29
CA LEU A 204 -8.39 5.97 2.34
C LEU A 204 -9.37 4.85 2.70
N SER A 205 -9.26 3.69 2.04
CA SER A 205 -10.13 2.55 2.34
C SER A 205 -9.83 1.90 3.71
N ALA A 206 -8.57 1.87 4.14
CA ALA A 206 -8.21 1.44 5.50
C ALA A 206 -8.77 2.38 6.58
N GLY A 207 -8.76 3.70 6.33
CA GLY A 207 -9.40 4.71 7.18
C GLY A 207 -10.92 4.53 7.25
N GLN A 208 -11.58 4.26 6.11
CA GLN A 208 -13.01 3.93 6.07
C GLN A 208 -13.32 2.67 6.92
N LYS A 209 -12.51 1.60 6.81
CA LYS A 209 -12.67 0.39 7.65
C LYS A 209 -12.37 0.68 9.13
N LEU A 210 -11.43 1.57 9.43
CA LEU A 210 -11.07 1.95 10.80
C LEU A 210 -12.21 2.69 11.50
N ARG A 211 -12.85 3.65 10.81
CA ARG A 211 -14.01 4.43 11.28
C ARG A 211 -15.33 3.66 11.25
N GLY A 212 -15.36 2.46 10.67
CA GLY A 212 -16.56 1.61 10.57
C GLY A 212 -17.50 1.95 9.40
N GLU A 213 -17.08 2.84 8.50
CA GLU A 213 -17.84 3.27 7.31
C GLU A 213 -17.99 2.14 6.29
N VAL A 214 -17.00 1.23 6.22
CA VAL A 214 -17.03 0.03 5.37
C VAL A 214 -16.59 -1.20 6.15
N ARG A 215 -17.20 -2.35 5.85
CA ARG A 215 -16.87 -3.64 6.49
C ARG A 215 -15.55 -4.24 5.97
N TYR A 216 -15.17 -3.93 4.74
CA TYR A 216 -14.03 -4.50 4.03
C TYR A 216 -13.24 -3.38 3.35
N THR A 217 -11.90 -3.50 3.36
CA THR A 217 -11.02 -2.64 2.55
C THR A 217 -11.10 -3.03 1.08
N VAL A 218 -11.02 -2.04 0.19
CA VAL A 218 -10.85 -2.25 -1.25
C VAL A 218 -9.55 -2.99 -1.52
N GLY A 219 -9.57 -3.96 -2.45
CA GLY A 219 -8.40 -4.72 -2.85
C GLY A 219 -7.27 -3.80 -3.36
N SER A 220 -6.05 -4.03 -2.88
CA SER A 220 -4.88 -3.30 -3.37
C SER A 220 -4.28 -3.99 -4.58
N LEU A 221 -3.97 -3.21 -5.60
CA LEU A 221 -3.50 -3.69 -6.91
C LEU A 221 -2.11 -4.31 -6.79
N ALA A 222 -1.78 -5.30 -7.63
CA ALA A 222 -0.47 -5.94 -7.63
C ALA A 222 0.62 -4.99 -8.20
N LEU A 223 1.75 -4.88 -7.51
CA LEU A 223 2.90 -4.06 -7.94
C LEU A 223 4.02 -4.84 -8.66
N GLY A 224 4.13 -6.15 -8.42
CA GLY A 224 5.32 -6.93 -8.82
C GLY A 224 6.61 -6.56 -8.05
N LEU A 225 6.49 -5.81 -6.95
CA LEU A 225 7.62 -5.36 -6.11
C LEU A 225 7.56 -6.02 -4.72
N ARG A 226 8.70 -6.50 -4.21
CA ARG A 226 8.78 -7.13 -2.88
C ARG A 226 8.46 -6.10 -1.78
N PRO A 227 7.57 -6.42 -0.82
CA PRO A 227 7.35 -5.56 0.35
C PRO A 227 8.55 -5.60 1.31
N CYS A 228 8.98 -4.42 1.77
CA CYS A 228 10.09 -4.22 2.70
C CYS A 228 9.66 -3.56 4.01
N ILE A 229 8.43 -3.01 4.06
CA ILE A 229 7.82 -2.40 5.24
C ILE A 229 6.39 -2.90 5.35
N TYR A 230 6.00 -3.28 6.56
CA TYR A 230 4.67 -3.76 6.91
C TYR A 230 4.08 -2.80 7.96
N VAL A 231 2.87 -2.33 7.75
CA VAL A 231 2.20 -1.37 8.65
C VAL A 231 0.84 -1.93 9.03
N ALA A 232 0.55 -2.01 10.33
CA ALA A 232 -0.79 -2.20 10.85
C ALA A 232 -1.22 -0.90 11.54
N ILE A 233 -2.30 -0.26 11.08
CA ILE A 233 -2.89 0.90 11.77
C ILE A 233 -3.86 0.48 12.88
N ARG A 234 -4.19 -0.82 12.96
CA ARG A 234 -4.87 -1.46 14.10
C ARG A 234 -4.58 -2.95 14.12
N SER A 235 -4.25 -3.52 15.28
CA SER A 235 -4.29 -4.96 15.56
C SER A 235 -4.78 -5.22 17.00
N PRO A 236 -5.16 -6.47 17.37
CA PRO A 236 -5.61 -6.77 18.74
C PRO A 236 -4.54 -6.52 19.81
N ALA A 237 -3.27 -6.81 19.51
CA ALA A 237 -2.14 -6.57 20.42
C ALA A 237 -1.69 -5.09 20.43
N TYR A 238 -1.89 -4.37 19.32
CA TYR A 238 -1.51 -2.97 19.15
C TYR A 238 -2.70 -2.16 18.59
N PRO A 239 -3.65 -1.70 19.45
CA PRO A 239 -4.82 -0.96 19.00
C PRO A 239 -4.49 0.38 18.32
N ALA A 240 -3.37 1.01 18.70
CA ALA A 240 -2.80 2.22 18.08
C ALA A 240 -1.93 1.91 16.84
N GLY A 241 -1.83 0.65 16.44
CA GLY A 241 -1.01 0.18 15.33
C GLY A 241 0.46 -0.06 15.69
N PHE A 242 1.18 -0.63 14.72
CA PHE A 242 2.63 -0.85 14.72
C PHE A 242 3.16 -0.88 13.29
N TRP A 243 4.48 -0.84 13.12
CA TRP A 243 5.13 -1.15 11.84
C TRP A 243 6.34 -2.07 12.04
N SER A 244 6.79 -2.71 10.97
CA SER A 244 7.95 -3.62 11.00
C SER A 244 8.61 -3.70 9.63
N ARG A 245 9.89 -4.10 9.61
CA ARG A 245 10.59 -4.57 8.40
C ARG A 245 10.66 -6.09 8.31
N SER A 246 10.26 -6.80 9.38
CA SER A 246 10.29 -8.25 9.49
C SER A 246 8.90 -8.85 9.20
N TYR A 247 8.82 -9.65 8.14
CA TYR A 247 7.57 -10.36 7.81
C TYR A 247 7.16 -11.36 8.90
N SER A 248 8.12 -11.95 9.62
CA SER A 248 7.82 -12.89 10.72
C SER A 248 7.29 -12.17 11.96
N SER A 249 7.82 -10.98 12.32
CA SER A 249 7.20 -10.14 13.35
C SER A 249 5.80 -9.71 12.93
N PHE A 250 5.63 -9.21 11.70
CA PHE A 250 4.33 -8.78 11.19
C PHE A 250 3.28 -9.90 11.22
N ARG A 251 3.62 -11.12 10.75
CA ARG A 251 2.71 -12.28 10.81
C ARG A 251 2.33 -12.63 12.25
N ARG A 252 3.31 -12.68 13.17
CA ARG A 252 3.09 -13.05 14.58
C ARG A 252 2.03 -12.18 15.27
N GLU A 253 2.02 -10.87 15.00
CA GLU A 253 1.06 -9.94 15.62
C GLU A 253 -0.27 -9.76 14.84
N THR A 254 -0.37 -10.27 13.61
CA THR A 254 -1.55 -10.07 12.74
C THR A 254 -2.29 -11.34 12.35
N GLN A 255 -1.67 -12.51 12.49
CA GLN A 255 -2.26 -13.82 12.21
C GLN A 255 -2.56 -14.60 13.50
N ASN A 256 -3.59 -15.43 13.43
CA ASN A 256 -3.95 -16.37 14.48
C ASN A 256 -3.17 -17.70 14.34
N ALA A 257 -3.41 -18.65 15.26
CA ALA A 257 -2.81 -19.98 15.23
C ALA A 257 -3.19 -20.84 14.01
N SER A 258 -4.14 -20.42 13.16
CA SER A 258 -4.47 -21.05 11.87
C SER A 258 -3.95 -20.25 10.67
N GLY A 259 -2.91 -19.43 10.87
CA GLY A 259 -2.26 -18.61 9.82
C GLY A 259 -3.16 -17.52 9.21
N SER A 260 -4.36 -17.33 9.75
CA SER A 260 -5.39 -16.44 9.21
C SER A 260 -5.32 -15.08 9.90
N PHE A 261 -5.41 -13.99 9.14
CA PHE A 261 -5.41 -12.64 9.71
C PHE A 261 -6.61 -12.43 10.65
N TYR A 262 -6.40 -11.79 11.81
CA TYR A 262 -7.51 -11.42 12.70
C TYR A 262 -8.43 -10.42 11.97
N GLN A 263 -9.76 -10.63 12.03
CA GLN A 263 -10.75 -9.82 11.32
C GLN A 263 -10.64 -8.30 11.60
N GLU A 264 -10.27 -7.96 12.83
CA GLU A 264 -10.12 -6.59 13.34
C GLU A 264 -8.90 -5.86 12.79
N VAL A 265 -7.88 -6.59 12.31
CA VAL A 265 -6.64 -6.02 11.79
C VAL A 265 -6.93 -5.12 10.58
N ILE A 266 -6.23 -3.99 10.54
CA ILE A 266 -6.17 -3.13 9.38
C ILE A 266 -4.69 -2.87 9.11
N SER A 267 -4.18 -3.46 8.03
CA SER A 267 -2.76 -3.49 7.72
C SER A 267 -2.51 -3.59 6.23
N HIS A 268 -1.34 -3.13 5.78
CA HIS A 268 -0.86 -3.28 4.41
C HIS A 268 0.67 -3.34 4.37
N SER A 269 1.24 -3.71 3.21
CA SER A 269 2.69 -3.83 3.00
C SER A 269 3.17 -3.09 1.76
N PHE A 270 4.41 -2.57 1.84
CA PHE A 270 4.95 -1.57 0.93
C PHE A 270 6.41 -1.85 0.57
N PRO A 271 6.82 -1.65 -0.69
CA PRO A 271 8.24 -1.72 -1.09
C PRO A 271 9.12 -0.62 -0.48
N SER A 272 8.55 0.53 -0.09
CA SER A 272 9.29 1.69 0.42
C SER A 272 8.58 2.41 1.57
N ARG A 273 9.33 3.30 2.24
CA ARG A 273 8.83 4.12 3.33
C ARG A 273 7.82 5.18 2.87
N ALA A 274 8.12 5.88 1.77
CA ALA A 274 7.22 6.92 1.23
C ALA A 274 5.85 6.37 0.78
N GLU A 275 5.80 5.14 0.27
CA GLU A 275 4.51 4.45 0.00
C GLU A 275 3.75 4.16 1.32
N ALA A 276 4.45 3.74 2.37
CA ALA A 276 3.84 3.52 3.68
C ALA A 276 3.37 4.84 4.34
N ASP A 277 4.11 5.94 4.18
CA ASP A 277 3.71 7.27 4.66
C ASP A 277 2.45 7.75 3.93
N ALA A 278 2.37 7.57 2.60
CA ALA A 278 1.17 7.87 1.81
C ALA A 278 -0.05 7.05 2.27
N TYR A 279 0.13 5.78 2.65
CA TYR A 279 -0.93 4.95 3.22
C TYR A 279 -1.43 5.47 4.58
N VAL A 280 -0.53 5.87 5.47
CA VAL A 280 -0.88 6.44 6.79
C VAL A 280 -1.60 7.79 6.63
N LEU A 281 -1.12 8.65 5.74
CA LEU A 281 -1.80 9.91 5.37
C LEU A 281 -3.21 9.66 4.83
N GLY A 282 -3.37 8.72 3.89
CA GLY A 282 -4.68 8.36 3.33
C GLY A 282 -5.63 7.77 4.37
N ALA A 283 -5.12 7.03 5.35
CA ALA A 283 -5.94 6.50 6.44
C ALA A 283 -6.42 7.57 7.43
N GLY A 284 -5.77 8.75 7.46
CA GLY A 284 -6.11 9.84 8.37
C GLY A 284 -5.70 9.57 9.82
N VAL A 285 -4.58 8.87 10.03
CA VAL A 285 -4.06 8.46 11.34
C VAL A 285 -2.62 8.95 11.54
N PRO A 286 -2.16 9.14 12.80
CA PRO A 286 -0.74 9.36 13.06
C PRO A 286 0.10 8.14 12.66
N TRP A 287 1.40 8.35 12.41
CA TRP A 287 2.33 7.25 12.16
C TRP A 287 2.46 6.33 13.40
N PRO A 288 2.34 5.00 13.28
CA PRO A 288 2.50 4.09 14.42
C PRO A 288 3.88 4.19 15.07
N THR A 289 3.90 4.47 16.38
CA THR A 289 5.15 4.71 17.13
C THR A 289 5.93 3.43 17.47
N THR A 290 5.28 2.26 17.42
CA THR A 290 5.91 0.97 17.71
C THR A 290 6.55 0.36 16.45
N GLU A 291 7.85 0.07 16.50
CA GLU A 291 8.60 -0.77 15.52
C GLU A 291 8.81 -2.19 16.10
N LEU A 292 8.67 -3.24 15.29
CA LEU A 292 8.80 -4.68 15.63
C LEU A 292 9.64 -5.50 14.64
#